data_AF-A0A2A2RP87-F1
#
_entry.id   AF-A0A2A2RP87-F1
#
_cell.length_a   1.000
_cell.length_b   1.000
_cell.length_c   1.000
_cell.angle_alpha   90.00
_cell.angle_beta   90.00
_cell.angle_gamma   90.00
#
_symmetry.space_group_name_H-M   'P 1'
#
loop_
_entity.id
_entity.type
_entity.pdbx_description
1 polymer ?
#
loop_
_entity_poly.entity_id
_entity_poly.type
_entity_poly.pdbx_seq_one_letter_code
_entity_poly.pdbx_strand_id
1 'polypeptide(L)'
;MNKPWKLILLLIGIFIAGSVTGALVMQKIGRAALAKRPLPEQWAPLHLKRLVDRLDLQPEQADQLRPIVRRNMEQLNRLRAFSLAETKSGVEQMEREIADKLRPEQRAKFEQMNKEMRERAKRLGHDRPPGGPNAPRPERTRPSGGSPLPPGDGPAAEKPRHH
;
A
#
# COMPACT_ATOMS: atom_id res chain seq x y z
N MET A 1 5.53 21.80 49.35
CA MET A 1 6.52 22.11 48.30
C MET A 1 6.41 21.06 47.20
N ASN A 2 5.54 21.31 46.24
CA ASN A 2 5.20 20.36 45.19
C ASN A 2 6.35 20.43 44.17
N LYS A 3 6.99 19.28 43.86
CA LYS A 3 8.15 19.20 42.95
C LYS A 3 7.70 18.65 41.58
N PRO A 4 6.88 19.39 40.80
CA PRO A 4 6.33 18.90 39.52
C PRO A 4 7.43 18.54 38.53
N TRP A 5 8.60 19.18 38.62
CA TRP A 5 9.74 18.89 37.76
C TRP A 5 10.26 17.44 37.89
N LYS A 6 10.19 16.83 39.10
CA LYS A 6 10.56 15.43 39.28
C LYS A 6 9.58 14.48 38.58
N LEU A 7 8.28 14.80 38.57
CA LEU A 7 7.27 14.05 37.83
C LEU A 7 7.48 14.19 36.31
N ILE A 8 7.80 15.39 35.84
CA ILE A 8 8.07 15.65 34.41
C ILE A 8 9.28 14.84 33.95
N LEU A 9 10.38 14.81 34.74
CA LEU A 9 11.55 14.00 34.42
C LEU A 9 11.25 12.50 34.42
N LEU A 10 10.43 12.02 35.35
CA LEU A 10 9.99 10.63 35.39
C LEU A 10 9.16 10.26 34.14
N LEU A 11 8.22 11.11 33.75
CA LEU A 11 7.38 10.94 32.55
C LEU A 11 8.22 10.94 31.28
N ILE A 12 9.17 11.87 31.16
CA ILE A 12 10.11 11.91 30.03
C ILE A 12 10.96 10.64 30.01
N GLY A 13 11.45 10.17 31.16
CA GLY A 13 12.23 8.94 31.25
C GLY A 13 11.45 7.70 30.78
N ILE A 14 10.21 7.54 31.24
CA ILE A 14 9.33 6.43 30.82
C ILE A 14 8.99 6.54 29.33
N PHE A 15 8.76 7.75 28.83
CA PHE A 15 8.47 7.97 27.42
C PHE A 15 9.66 7.62 26.51
N ILE A 16 10.87 8.00 26.91
CA ILE A 16 12.10 7.65 26.18
C ILE A 16 12.31 6.14 26.21
N ALA A 17 12.17 5.50 27.38
CA ALA A 17 12.30 4.05 27.52
C ALA A 17 11.26 3.30 26.65
N GLY A 18 10.01 3.74 26.63
CA GLY A 18 8.96 3.21 25.77
C GLY A 18 9.24 3.41 24.29
N SER A 19 9.72 4.59 23.89
CA SER A 19 10.04 4.92 22.49
C SER A 19 11.19 4.06 21.95
N VAL A 20 12.26 3.89 22.73
CA VAL A 20 13.40 3.03 22.36
C VAL A 20 12.96 1.58 22.26
N THR A 21 12.18 1.09 23.22
CA THR A 21 11.68 -0.29 23.20
C THR A 21 10.76 -0.53 22.00
N GLY A 22 9.83 0.38 21.74
CA GLY A 22 8.94 0.32 20.58
C GLY A 22 9.70 0.32 19.26
N ALA A 23 10.72 1.18 19.11
CA ALA A 23 11.55 1.24 17.91
C ALA A 23 12.30 -0.06 17.66
N LEU A 24 12.90 -0.66 18.70
CA LEU A 24 13.63 -1.93 18.59
C LEU A 24 12.71 -3.11 18.23
N VAL A 25 11.52 -3.17 18.85
CA VAL A 25 10.51 -4.21 18.54
C VAL A 25 10.01 -4.06 17.10
N MET A 26 9.68 -2.84 16.69
CA MET A 26 9.23 -2.53 15.33
C MET A 26 10.29 -2.89 14.29
N GLN A 27 11.56 -2.59 14.57
CA GLN A 27 12.69 -2.90 13.69
C GLN A 27 12.89 -4.42 13.52
N LYS A 28 12.73 -5.20 14.59
CA LYS A 28 12.88 -6.67 14.53
C LYS A 28 11.71 -7.34 13.81
N ILE A 29 10.47 -6.98 14.14
CA ILE A 29 9.28 -7.58 13.52
C ILE A 29 9.15 -7.14 12.06
N GLY A 30 9.39 -5.86 11.77
CA GLY A 30 9.34 -5.31 10.41
C GLY A 30 10.34 -5.99 9.46
N ARG A 31 11.58 -6.22 9.91
CA ARG A 31 12.60 -6.91 9.10
C ARG A 31 12.27 -8.37 8.83
N ALA A 32 11.77 -9.11 9.83
CA ALA A 32 11.37 -10.50 9.65
C ALA A 32 10.15 -10.65 8.72
N ALA A 33 9.21 -9.71 8.76
CA ALA A 33 8.07 -9.67 7.84
C ALA A 33 8.48 -9.30 6.40
N LEU A 34 9.52 -8.47 6.22
CA LEU A 34 10.07 -8.13 4.91
C LEU A 34 10.83 -9.28 4.25
N ALA A 35 11.63 -10.02 5.02
CA ALA A 35 12.43 -11.15 4.52
C ALA A 35 11.57 -12.33 4.04
N LYS A 36 10.30 -12.43 4.49
CA LYS A 36 9.36 -13.47 4.10
C LYS A 36 8.55 -13.13 2.85
N ARG A 37 8.84 -12.02 2.16
CA ARG A 37 8.12 -11.67 0.93
C ARG A 37 8.58 -12.57 -0.20
N PRO A 38 7.65 -13.27 -0.87
CA PRO A 38 8.00 -14.01 -2.05
C PRO A 38 8.51 -13.03 -3.11
N LEU A 39 9.72 -13.27 -3.62
CA LEU A 39 10.21 -12.60 -4.84
C LEU A 39 9.19 -12.82 -5.97
N PRO A 40 9.13 -11.95 -7.00
CA PRO A 40 8.19 -12.11 -8.12
C PRO A 40 8.18 -13.53 -8.71
N GLU A 41 9.34 -14.20 -8.75
CA GLU A 41 9.49 -15.60 -9.18
C GLU A 41 8.78 -16.62 -8.28
N GLN A 42 8.64 -16.30 -6.98
CA GLN A 42 7.96 -17.14 -6.00
C GLN A 42 6.43 -16.94 -6.00
N TRP A 43 5.90 -15.98 -6.76
CA TRP A 43 4.45 -15.71 -6.76
C TRP A 43 3.66 -16.81 -7.43
N ALA A 44 4.14 -17.31 -8.58
CA ALA A 44 3.52 -18.43 -9.29
C ALA A 44 3.46 -19.71 -8.43
N PRO A 45 4.56 -20.21 -7.84
CA PRO A 45 4.51 -21.40 -6.99
C PRO A 45 3.67 -21.17 -5.72
N LEU A 46 3.70 -19.97 -5.13
CA LEU A 46 2.84 -19.67 -3.97
C LEU A 46 1.35 -19.63 -4.34
N HIS A 47 1.00 -19.13 -5.52
CA HIS A 47 -0.37 -19.15 -6.01
C HIS A 47 -0.84 -20.56 -6.32
N LEU A 48 0.00 -21.37 -6.97
CA LEU A 48 -0.31 -22.77 -7.24
C LEU A 48 -0.49 -23.56 -5.94
N LYS A 49 0.42 -23.38 -4.96
CA LYS A 49 0.29 -23.99 -3.64
C LYS A 49 -1.05 -23.68 -2.98
N ARG A 50 -1.47 -22.40 -3.01
CA ARG A 50 -2.79 -22.00 -2.47
C ARG A 50 -3.96 -22.66 -3.20
N LEU A 51 -3.85 -22.94 -4.49
CA LEU A 51 -4.89 -23.66 -5.25
C LEU A 51 -4.91 -25.14 -4.87
N VAL A 52 -3.74 -25.77 -4.76
CA VAL A 52 -3.61 -27.16 -4.29
C VAL A 52 -4.22 -27.31 -2.90
N ASP A 53 -3.82 -26.45 -1.95
CA ASP A 53 -4.25 -26.54 -0.55
C ASP A 53 -5.74 -26.24 -0.35
N ARG A 54 -6.37 -25.43 -1.22
CA ARG A 54 -7.79 -25.01 -1.06
C ARG A 54 -8.78 -25.82 -1.86
N LEU A 55 -8.31 -26.49 -2.91
CA LEU A 55 -9.15 -27.27 -3.81
C LEU A 55 -8.83 -28.77 -3.74
N ASP A 56 -7.94 -29.17 -2.83
CA ASP A 56 -7.47 -30.55 -2.64
C ASP A 56 -7.08 -31.22 -3.97
N LEU A 57 -6.27 -30.50 -4.76
CA LEU A 57 -5.91 -30.94 -6.11
C LEU A 57 -5.03 -32.18 -6.09
N GLN A 58 -5.33 -33.14 -6.96
CA GLN A 58 -4.43 -34.27 -7.19
C GLN A 58 -3.11 -33.81 -7.85
N PRO A 59 -2.00 -34.54 -7.64
CA PRO A 59 -0.69 -34.18 -8.20
C PRO A 59 -0.73 -33.95 -9.71
N GLU A 60 -1.45 -34.78 -10.45
CA GLU A 60 -1.59 -34.70 -11.90
C GLU A 60 -2.32 -33.41 -12.32
N GLN A 61 -3.33 -32.98 -11.56
CA GLN A 61 -4.04 -31.71 -11.81
C GLN A 61 -3.15 -30.51 -11.50
N ALA A 62 -2.35 -30.58 -10.43
CA ALA A 62 -1.40 -29.54 -10.07
C ALA A 62 -0.32 -29.36 -11.14
N ASP A 63 0.16 -30.45 -11.75
CA ASP A 63 1.14 -30.43 -12.83
C ASP A 63 0.57 -29.81 -14.11
N GLN A 64 -0.71 -30.09 -14.43
CA GLN A 64 -1.41 -29.44 -15.55
C GLN A 64 -1.64 -27.94 -15.32
N LEU A 65 -1.91 -27.53 -14.08
CA LEU A 65 -2.15 -26.12 -13.73
C LEU A 65 -0.86 -25.30 -13.62
N ARG A 66 0.28 -25.92 -13.30
CA ARG A 66 1.58 -25.26 -13.14
C ARG A 66 1.97 -24.36 -14.32
N PRO A 67 1.97 -24.81 -15.60
CA PRO A 67 2.32 -23.94 -16.72
C PRO A 67 1.31 -22.79 -16.92
N ILE A 68 0.02 -23.01 -16.62
CA ILE A 68 -1.03 -21.98 -16.72
C ILE A 68 -0.76 -20.87 -15.70
N VAL A 69 -0.57 -21.23 -14.43
CA VAL A 69 -0.30 -20.26 -13.36
C VAL A 69 0.99 -19.50 -13.64
N ARG A 70 2.06 -20.19 -14.05
CA ARG A 70 3.36 -19.56 -14.35
C ARG A 70 3.24 -18.51 -15.44
N ARG A 71 2.70 -18.87 -16.61
CA ARG A 71 2.57 -17.95 -17.76
C ARG A 71 1.76 -16.70 -17.40
N ASN A 72 0.63 -16.86 -16.73
CA ASN A 72 -0.24 -15.74 -16.39
C ASN A 72 0.37 -14.85 -15.30
N MET A 73 1.05 -15.41 -14.30
CA MET A 73 1.74 -14.60 -13.29
C MET A 73 2.91 -13.81 -13.88
N GLU A 74 3.67 -14.39 -14.81
CA GLU A 74 4.71 -13.67 -15.55
C GLU A 74 4.13 -12.52 -16.38
N GLN A 75 3.00 -12.75 -17.06
CA GLN A 75 2.32 -11.70 -17.81
C GLN A 75 1.83 -10.56 -16.90
N LEU A 76 1.23 -10.88 -15.74
CA LEU A 76 0.84 -9.88 -14.76
C LEU A 76 2.03 -9.10 -14.21
N ASN A 77 3.18 -9.77 -14.02
CA ASN A 77 4.40 -9.11 -13.57
C ASN A 77 4.94 -8.12 -14.62
N ARG A 78 4.95 -8.52 -15.90
CA ARG A 78 5.32 -7.64 -17.01
C ARG A 78 4.40 -6.43 -17.09
N LEU A 79 3.08 -6.64 -17.01
CA LEU A 79 2.11 -5.54 -17.03
C LEU A 79 2.33 -4.59 -15.86
N ARG A 80 2.56 -5.12 -14.65
CA ARG A 80 2.86 -4.28 -13.48
C ARG A 80 4.12 -3.44 -13.68
N ALA A 81 5.20 -4.05 -14.18
CA ALA A 81 6.45 -3.33 -14.44
C ALA A 81 6.25 -2.20 -15.45
N PHE A 82 5.54 -2.49 -16.55
CA PHE A 82 5.19 -1.51 -17.56
C PHE A 82 4.34 -0.37 -16.98
N SER A 83 3.23 -0.68 -16.29
CA SER A 83 2.35 0.33 -15.70
C SER A 83 3.05 1.19 -14.64
N LEU A 84 3.97 0.63 -13.87
CA LEU A 84 4.77 1.40 -12.92
C LEU A 84 5.69 2.39 -13.62
N ALA A 85 6.35 1.98 -14.72
CA ALA A 85 7.18 2.87 -15.51
C ALA A 85 6.36 4.00 -16.14
N GLU A 86 5.20 3.67 -16.71
CA GLU A 86 4.30 4.63 -17.34
C GLU A 86 3.76 5.65 -16.33
N THR A 87 3.31 5.17 -15.17
CA THR A 87 2.84 6.03 -14.08
C THR A 87 3.93 6.98 -13.61
N LYS A 88 5.17 6.48 -13.46
CA LYS A 88 6.30 7.31 -13.06
C LYS A 88 6.56 8.42 -14.10
N SER A 89 6.58 8.06 -15.39
CA SER A 89 6.76 9.02 -16.48
C SER A 89 5.68 10.11 -16.47
N GLY A 90 4.40 9.71 -16.34
CA GLY A 90 3.28 10.65 -16.29
C GLY A 90 3.33 11.60 -15.08
N VAL A 91 3.74 11.09 -13.91
CA VAL A 91 3.95 11.93 -12.72
C VAL A 91 5.09 12.92 -12.94
N GLU A 92 6.22 12.49 -13.49
CA GLU A 92 7.35 13.38 -13.78
C GLU A 92 6.99 14.46 -14.81
N GLN A 93 6.19 14.11 -15.83
CA GLN A 93 5.68 15.08 -16.78
C GLN A 93 4.78 16.13 -16.11
N MET A 94 3.80 15.68 -15.34
CA MET A 94 2.91 16.57 -14.59
C MET A 94 3.71 17.49 -13.64
N GLU A 95 4.72 16.98 -12.94
CA GLU A 95 5.58 17.78 -12.08
C GLU A 95 6.31 18.90 -12.86
N ARG A 96 6.82 18.60 -14.06
CA ARG A 96 7.47 19.60 -14.93
C ARG A 96 6.49 20.68 -15.39
N GLU A 97 5.32 20.27 -15.90
CA GLU A 97 4.30 21.20 -16.39
C GLU A 97 3.81 22.14 -15.28
N ILE A 98 3.65 21.63 -14.05
CA ILE A 98 3.32 22.46 -12.88
C ILE A 98 4.47 23.43 -12.59
N ALA A 99 5.71 22.95 -12.51
CA ALA A 99 6.87 23.77 -12.18
C ALA A 99 7.01 24.96 -13.15
N ASP A 100 6.75 24.77 -14.44
CA ASP A 100 6.81 25.83 -15.45
C ASP A 100 5.86 26.98 -15.16
N LYS A 101 4.70 26.73 -14.54
CA LYS A 101 3.70 27.75 -14.19
C LYS A 101 3.96 28.43 -12.85
N LEU A 102 4.91 27.94 -12.05
CA LEU A 102 5.20 28.48 -10.72
C LEU A 102 6.26 29.59 -10.77
N ARG A 103 6.12 30.57 -9.86
CA ARG A 103 7.17 31.56 -9.58
C ARG A 103 8.38 30.89 -8.92
N PRO A 104 9.60 31.47 -9.00
CA PRO A 104 10.81 30.84 -8.45
C PRO A 104 10.69 30.40 -6.99
N GLU A 105 10.13 31.24 -6.13
CA GLU A 105 9.90 30.93 -4.71
C GLU A 105 8.92 29.76 -4.50
N GLN A 106 7.92 29.63 -5.37
CA GLN A 106 6.94 28.54 -5.32
C GLN A 106 7.53 27.23 -5.86
N ARG A 107 8.43 27.29 -6.86
CA ARG A 107 9.13 26.12 -7.39
C ARG A 107 9.96 25.43 -6.31
N ALA A 108 10.74 26.18 -5.54
CA ALA A 108 11.54 25.62 -4.45
C ALA A 108 10.69 24.88 -3.41
N LYS A 109 9.53 25.45 -3.04
CA LYS A 109 8.58 24.79 -2.12
C LYS A 109 7.96 23.53 -2.73
N PHE A 110 7.62 23.57 -4.02
CA PHE A 110 7.03 22.44 -4.74
C PHE A 110 8.01 21.26 -4.87
N GLU A 111 9.28 21.53 -5.19
CA GLU A 111 10.33 20.50 -5.24
C GLU A 111 10.51 19.80 -3.88
N GLN A 112 10.51 20.58 -2.80
CA GLN A 112 10.58 20.04 -1.44
C GLN A 112 9.37 19.16 -1.12
N MET A 113 8.15 19.59 -1.47
CA MET A 113 6.93 18.78 -1.32
C MET A 113 7.03 17.45 -2.08
N ASN A 114 7.48 17.46 -3.35
CA ASN A 114 7.62 16.24 -4.15
C ASN A 114 8.70 15.31 -3.59
N LYS A 115 9.81 15.86 -3.08
CA LYS A 115 10.86 15.08 -2.41
C LYS A 115 10.33 14.40 -1.16
N GLU A 116 9.59 15.10 -0.31
CA GLU A 116 8.98 14.52 0.90
C GLU A 116 7.97 13.43 0.55
N MET A 117 7.14 13.64 -0.48
CA MET A 117 6.19 12.64 -0.96
C MET A 117 6.91 11.40 -1.48
N ARG A 118 8.00 11.55 -2.25
CA ARG A 118 8.83 10.44 -2.72
C ARG A 118 9.47 9.67 -1.57
N GLU A 119 10.00 10.38 -0.57
CA GLU A 119 10.58 9.73 0.61
C GLU A 119 9.53 9.01 1.46
N ARG A 120 8.34 9.60 1.63
CA ARG A 120 7.19 8.92 2.26
C ARG A 120 6.77 7.69 1.47
N ALA A 121 6.71 7.77 0.14
CA ALA A 121 6.37 6.65 -0.72
C ALA A 121 7.43 5.54 -0.66
N LYS A 122 8.73 5.87 -0.58
CA LYS A 122 9.80 4.89 -0.36
C LYS A 122 9.67 4.22 1.00
N ARG A 123 9.42 5.00 2.06
CA ARG A 123 9.19 4.48 3.42
C ARG A 123 7.97 3.57 3.44
N LEU A 124 6.82 4.01 2.90
CA LEU A 124 5.63 3.17 2.78
C LEU A 124 5.83 1.98 1.83
N GLY A 125 6.64 2.07 0.78
CA GLY A 125 7.01 0.91 -0.05
C GLY A 125 7.82 -0.11 0.74
N HIS A 126 8.66 0.37 1.66
CA HIS A 126 9.41 -0.44 2.61
C HIS A 126 8.51 -0.99 3.74
N ASP A 127 7.54 -0.19 4.23
CA ASP A 127 6.77 -0.42 5.46
C ASP A 127 5.35 -0.97 5.21
N ARG A 128 4.80 -0.88 4.00
CA ARG A 128 3.44 -1.36 3.68
C ARG A 128 3.44 -2.88 3.77
N PRO A 129 2.76 -3.51 4.73
CA PRO A 129 2.60 -4.97 4.72
C PRO A 129 1.92 -5.35 3.39
N PRO A 130 2.30 -6.47 2.76
CA PRO A 130 1.78 -6.86 1.45
C PRO A 130 0.36 -7.40 1.65
N GLY A 131 -0.58 -6.49 1.89
CA GLY A 131 -1.99 -6.76 1.74
C GLY A 131 -2.29 -6.85 0.26
N GLY A 132 -2.40 -8.07 -0.26
CA GLY A 132 -3.22 -8.31 -1.44
C GLY A 132 -4.65 -7.79 -1.23
N PRO A 133 -5.54 -7.92 -2.22
CA PRO A 133 -6.92 -7.42 -2.14
C PRO A 133 -7.75 -7.83 -0.90
N ASN A 134 -7.24 -8.71 -0.03
CA ASN A 134 -7.89 -9.23 1.18
C ASN A 134 -7.19 -8.85 2.51
N ALA A 135 -6.48 -7.73 2.61
CA ALA A 135 -6.10 -7.24 3.95
C ALA A 135 -7.37 -6.84 4.72
N PRO A 136 -7.57 -7.27 5.98
CA PRO A 136 -8.67 -6.78 6.80
C PRO A 136 -8.55 -5.26 6.88
N ARG A 137 -9.51 -4.55 6.27
CA ARG A 137 -9.66 -3.11 6.51
C ARG A 137 -9.89 -2.99 8.02
N PRO A 138 -9.10 -2.19 8.77
CA PRO A 138 -9.42 -1.94 10.16
C PRO A 138 -10.83 -1.38 10.17
N GLU A 139 -11.74 -2.14 10.78
CA GLU A 139 -13.14 -1.82 10.91
C GLU A 139 -13.19 -0.51 11.69
N ARG A 140 -13.32 0.61 10.96
CA ARG A 140 -13.74 1.86 11.59
C ARG A 140 -15.11 1.54 12.14
N THR A 141 -15.19 1.32 13.45
CA THR A 141 -16.42 1.40 14.21
C THR A 141 -17.07 2.72 13.83
N ARG A 142 -18.02 2.67 12.89
CA ARG A 142 -18.93 3.78 12.65
C ARG A 142 -19.69 3.95 13.96
N PRO A 143 -19.65 5.14 14.60
CA PRO A 143 -20.62 5.42 15.65
C PRO A 143 -22.00 5.25 15.02
N SER A 144 -22.79 4.32 15.55
CA SER A 144 -24.19 4.17 15.17
C SER A 144 -24.90 5.47 15.55
N GLY A 145 -25.19 6.32 14.56
CA GLY A 145 -25.74 7.65 14.80
C GLY A 145 -25.45 8.63 13.66
N GLY A 146 -25.99 8.35 12.48
CA GLY A 146 -25.95 9.29 11.35
C GLY A 146 -26.94 8.86 10.28
N SER A 147 -27.93 9.71 10.05
CA SER A 147 -29.13 9.53 9.22
C SER A 147 -28.89 8.93 7.81
N PRO A 148 -29.92 8.32 7.19
CA PRO A 148 -29.81 7.82 5.82
C PRO A 148 -29.43 8.96 4.87
N LEU A 149 -28.44 8.74 4.00
CA LEU A 149 -28.18 9.64 2.88
C LEU A 149 -29.43 9.70 1.98
N PRO A 150 -29.83 10.89 1.47
CA PRO A 150 -30.87 10.97 0.45
C PRO A 150 -30.40 10.26 -0.83
N PRO A 151 -31.31 9.64 -1.60
CA PRO A 151 -30.97 9.02 -2.88
C PRO A 151 -30.45 10.11 -3.82
N GLY A 152 -29.18 9.99 -4.21
CA GLY A 152 -28.56 10.88 -5.19
C GLY A 152 -29.08 10.58 -6.59
N ASP A 153 -29.54 11.62 -7.27
CA ASP A 153 -29.91 11.59 -8.69
C ASP A 153 -28.72 11.18 -9.56
N GLY A 154 -28.71 9.92 -10.01
CA GLY A 154 -27.83 9.47 -11.08
C GLY A 154 -28.34 9.99 -12.43
N PRO A 155 -27.46 10.34 -13.39
CA PRO A 155 -27.89 10.71 -14.73
C PRO A 155 -28.61 9.53 -15.39
N ALA A 156 -29.80 9.81 -15.93
CA ALA A 156 -30.70 8.85 -16.56
C ALA A 156 -29.99 8.06 -17.66
N ALA A 157 -30.06 6.73 -17.57
CA ALA A 157 -29.67 5.83 -18.64
C ALA A 157 -30.58 6.07 -19.85
N GLU A 158 -30.00 6.63 -20.91
CA GLU A 158 -30.63 6.78 -22.21
C GLU A 158 -30.82 5.39 -22.84
N LYS A 159 -32.08 4.98 -23.02
CA LYS A 159 -32.44 3.72 -23.69
C LYS A 159 -32.13 3.83 -25.20
N PRO A 160 -31.65 2.76 -25.85
CA PRO A 160 -31.43 2.76 -27.29
C PRO A 160 -32.77 2.78 -28.04
N ARG A 161 -32.92 3.74 -28.99
CA ARG A 161 -34.02 3.73 -29.96
C ARG A 161 -33.68 2.75 -31.08
N HIS A 162 -34.55 1.76 -31.26
CA HIS A 162 -34.58 0.93 -32.47
C HIS A 162 -35.13 1.77 -33.63
N HIS A 163 -34.40 1.78 -34.74
CA HIS A 163 -34.90 2.09 -36.08
C HIS A 163 -34.49 0.93 -36.99
#